data_AF-A0A7C5IGG5-F1
#
_entry.id   AF-A0A7C5IGG5-F1
#
_cell.length_a   1.000
_cell.length_b   1.000
_cell.length_c   1.000
_cell.angle_alpha   90.00
_cell.angle_beta   90.00
_cell.angle_gamma   90.00
#
_symmetry.space_group_name_H-M   'P 1'
#
loop_
_entity.id
_entity.type
_entity.pdbx_description
1 polymer ?
#
loop_
_entity_poly.entity_id
_entity_poly.type
_entity_poly.pdbx_seq_one_letter_code
_entity_poly.pdbx_strand_id
1 'polypeptide(L)'
;MAIILASKSPRRKELLKKILDDFVVSPSGVDESTIRESDPVRFAVEAAILKAKDVAHRNPSDIVIGADTVVALGNTIIGKPENENDARRILTLLSGTEHRVITGLAIYREEDNKLLTDCEISYVRFKKLSPEEIEEEIQKGDYLDKAGAYAIQSVGDRFVEKLKGNYDNVVGLPVKKLKVLLKLFKTPDCEVDIVDMAFPKNWAVGRSGGMVVFIPEAVYGDRVKIVLTERKKNFAYGKVLKVVKPSPYRVEPLCRHFGRCGGCVLQNLLYERQLELKERYLLNTISKIAGAEVLKDVKVFPIIPSPDVFHYRNKMEFAFGGEKGSVFLGLRERTSPSGGYFKHTIPLSECPIFSDVVKDIFPVFREFVEKTGLGVYDPYTGKGFFRHLVLREGKNTGELMALLITKSGEVPDMTGLMDRLPVNVRALWWIENNRISDVVSFEKKHNLYG
;
A
#
# COMPACT_ATOMS: atom_id res chain seq x y z
N MET A 1 3.43 -34.66 -1.01
CA MET A 1 3.23 -33.20 -0.90
C MET A 1 2.87 -32.67 -2.28
N ALA A 2 1.57 -32.45 -2.49
CA ALA A 2 1.02 -31.82 -3.68
C ALA A 2 0.97 -30.30 -3.52
N ILE A 3 0.75 -29.60 -4.65
CA ILE A 3 0.36 -28.19 -4.66
C ILE A 3 -1.14 -28.14 -4.98
N ILE A 4 -1.90 -27.39 -4.18
CA ILE A 4 -3.35 -27.27 -4.32
C ILE A 4 -3.72 -25.81 -4.60
N LEU A 5 -4.54 -25.57 -5.63
CA LEU A 5 -5.14 -24.28 -5.91
C LEU A 5 -6.52 -24.19 -5.24
N ALA A 6 -6.64 -23.30 -4.25
CA ALA A 6 -7.86 -23.05 -3.48
C ALA A 6 -8.85 -22.12 -4.23
N SER A 7 -9.29 -22.50 -5.43
CA SER A 7 -10.11 -21.63 -6.28
C SER A 7 -11.02 -22.40 -7.23
N LYS A 8 -12.27 -21.93 -7.39
CA LYS A 8 -13.20 -22.37 -8.44
C LYS A 8 -13.01 -21.69 -9.80
N SER A 9 -12.18 -20.65 -9.87
CA SER A 9 -11.98 -19.86 -11.10
C SER A 9 -11.23 -20.65 -12.17
N PRO A 10 -11.81 -20.84 -13.38
CA PRO A 10 -11.11 -21.49 -14.50
C PRO A 10 -9.90 -20.68 -14.95
N ARG A 11 -10.00 -19.34 -14.95
CA ARG A 11 -8.90 -18.43 -15.32
C ARG A 11 -7.66 -18.62 -14.45
N ARG A 12 -7.84 -18.78 -13.13
CA ARG A 12 -6.71 -19.02 -12.22
C ARG A 12 -6.05 -20.38 -12.46
N LYS A 13 -6.84 -21.41 -12.81
CA LYS A 13 -6.31 -22.72 -13.19
C LYS A 13 -5.45 -22.63 -14.45
N GLU A 14 -5.92 -21.94 -15.48
CA GLU A 14 -5.15 -21.72 -16.71
C GLU A 14 -3.87 -20.92 -16.48
N LEU A 15 -3.93 -19.87 -15.67
CA LEU A 15 -2.76 -19.07 -15.33
C LEU A 15 -1.74 -19.86 -14.51
N LEU A 16 -2.18 -20.70 -13.58
CA LEU A 16 -1.27 -21.51 -12.75
C LEU A 16 -0.52 -22.55 -13.59
N LYS A 17 -1.15 -23.12 -14.61
CA LYS A 17 -0.50 -24.04 -15.58
C LYS A 17 0.71 -23.43 -16.29
N LYS A 18 0.81 -22.09 -16.37
CA LYS A 18 2.00 -21.43 -16.94
C LYS A 18 3.27 -21.63 -16.11
N ILE A 19 3.16 -22.04 -14.84
CA ILE A 19 4.30 -22.18 -13.91
C ILE A 19 4.35 -23.50 -13.15
N LEU A 20 3.29 -24.31 -13.17
CA LEU A 20 3.22 -25.62 -12.55
C LEU A 20 2.50 -26.60 -13.48
N ASP A 21 3.14 -27.71 -13.79
CA ASP A 21 2.57 -28.76 -14.64
C ASP A 21 1.55 -29.62 -13.86
N ASP A 22 1.87 -29.96 -12.61
CA ASP A 22 1.05 -30.77 -11.72
C ASP A 22 0.57 -29.99 -10.48
N PHE A 23 -0.75 -29.87 -10.34
CA PHE A 23 -1.41 -29.36 -9.14
C PHE A 23 -2.86 -29.85 -9.06
N VAL A 24 -3.41 -29.88 -7.84
CA VAL A 24 -4.81 -30.23 -7.59
C VAL A 24 -5.63 -28.95 -7.48
N VAL A 25 -6.87 -28.98 -7.95
CA VAL A 25 -7.82 -27.88 -7.73
C VAL A 25 -8.82 -28.31 -6.66
N SER A 26 -8.93 -27.53 -5.59
CA SER A 26 -9.91 -27.75 -4.52
C SER A 26 -10.57 -26.42 -4.19
N PRO A 27 -11.84 -26.20 -4.56
CA PRO A 27 -12.54 -24.95 -4.22
C PRO A 27 -12.64 -24.74 -2.70
N SER A 28 -12.41 -23.50 -2.26
CA SER A 28 -12.75 -23.07 -0.90
C SER A 28 -14.26 -22.86 -0.76
N GLY A 29 -14.81 -23.23 0.41
CA GLY A 29 -16.22 -23.01 0.77
C GLY A 29 -16.47 -21.73 1.58
N VAL A 30 -15.43 -20.92 1.82
CA VAL A 30 -15.52 -19.75 2.72
C VAL A 30 -16.37 -18.64 2.12
N ASP A 31 -17.24 -18.07 2.95
CA ASP A 31 -17.95 -16.83 2.67
C ASP A 31 -17.07 -15.61 2.99
N GLU A 32 -16.72 -14.87 1.94
CA GLU A 32 -15.92 -13.65 1.99
C GLU A 32 -16.66 -12.47 2.65
N SER A 33 -17.99 -12.54 2.79
CA SER A 33 -18.81 -11.49 3.45
C SER A 33 -18.46 -11.28 4.93
N THR A 34 -17.77 -12.26 5.53
CA THR A 34 -17.33 -12.22 6.93
C THR A 34 -16.15 -11.27 7.17
N ILE A 35 -15.45 -10.85 6.12
CA ILE A 35 -14.28 -9.97 6.19
C ILE A 35 -14.73 -8.52 6.42
N ARG A 36 -14.40 -7.96 7.59
CA ARG A 36 -14.71 -6.57 7.96
C ARG A 36 -13.53 -5.62 7.70
N GLU A 37 -12.88 -5.76 6.55
CA GLU A 37 -11.77 -4.90 6.13
C GLU A 37 -12.21 -3.99 4.98
N SER A 38 -11.94 -2.70 5.13
CA SER A 38 -12.31 -1.65 4.20
C SER A 38 -11.18 -1.30 3.22
N ASP A 39 -9.91 -1.54 3.59
CA ASP A 39 -8.79 -1.36 2.68
C ASP A 39 -8.81 -2.46 1.60
N PRO A 40 -8.90 -2.10 0.30
CA PRO A 40 -9.02 -3.09 -0.77
C PRO A 40 -7.85 -4.09 -0.84
N VAL A 41 -6.65 -3.68 -0.41
CA VAL A 41 -5.47 -4.55 -0.47
C VAL A 41 -5.45 -5.53 0.69
N ARG A 42 -5.72 -5.05 1.90
CA ARG A 42 -5.84 -5.93 3.08
C ARG A 42 -6.99 -6.92 2.90
N PHE A 43 -8.14 -6.47 2.40
CA PHE A 43 -9.27 -7.33 2.07
C PHE A 43 -8.86 -8.47 1.12
N ALA A 44 -8.22 -8.15 -0.02
CA ALA A 44 -7.83 -9.16 -0.99
C ALA A 44 -6.81 -10.18 -0.42
N VAL A 45 -5.90 -9.72 0.45
CA VAL A 45 -4.94 -10.61 1.13
C VAL A 45 -5.64 -11.49 2.16
N GLU A 46 -6.53 -10.94 2.99
CA GLU A 46 -7.31 -11.70 3.98
C GLU A 46 -8.20 -12.75 3.32
N ALA A 47 -8.90 -12.39 2.24
CA ALA A 47 -9.70 -13.31 1.45
C ALA A 47 -8.85 -14.45 0.86
N ALA A 48 -7.65 -14.15 0.37
CA ALA A 48 -6.71 -15.17 -0.12
C ALA A 48 -6.24 -16.11 1.01
N ILE A 49 -5.94 -15.58 2.20
CA ILE A 49 -5.56 -16.38 3.38
C ILE A 49 -6.68 -17.32 3.78
N LEU A 50 -7.91 -16.80 3.90
CA LEU A 50 -9.08 -17.59 4.30
C LEU A 50 -9.31 -18.78 3.36
N LYS A 51 -9.22 -18.55 2.04
CA LYS A 51 -9.33 -19.62 1.03
C LYS A 51 -8.23 -20.66 1.17
N ALA A 52 -6.99 -20.22 1.37
CA ALA A 52 -5.87 -21.14 1.52
C ALA A 52 -6.00 -21.99 2.79
N LYS A 53 -6.40 -21.39 3.91
CA LYS A 53 -6.60 -22.09 5.18
C LYS A 53 -7.74 -23.11 5.12
N ASP A 54 -8.89 -22.76 4.57
CA ASP A 54 -10.05 -23.67 4.44
C ASP A 54 -9.71 -24.97 3.70
N VAL A 55 -8.91 -24.87 2.63
CA VAL A 55 -8.47 -26.04 1.87
C VAL A 55 -7.35 -26.80 2.58
N ALA A 56 -6.45 -26.10 3.30
CA ALA A 56 -5.36 -26.71 4.04
C ALA A 56 -5.81 -27.55 5.25
N HIS A 57 -6.93 -27.20 5.89
CA HIS A 57 -7.48 -28.00 7.01
C HIS A 57 -7.75 -29.46 6.61
N ARG A 58 -8.12 -29.69 5.35
CA ARG A 58 -8.37 -31.03 4.79
C ARG A 58 -7.12 -31.66 4.15
N ASN A 59 -6.04 -30.90 3.98
CA ASN A 59 -4.81 -31.32 3.30
C ASN A 59 -3.57 -30.77 4.05
N PRO A 60 -3.32 -31.21 5.30
CA PRO A 60 -2.46 -30.47 6.21
C PRO A 60 -0.98 -30.41 5.79
N SER A 61 -0.47 -31.46 5.14
CA SER A 61 0.93 -31.53 4.67
C SER A 61 1.15 -30.95 3.27
N ASP A 62 0.09 -30.52 2.57
CA ASP A 62 0.19 -30.00 1.20
C ASP A 62 0.35 -28.48 1.15
N ILE A 63 0.86 -27.97 0.03
CA ILE A 63 1.04 -26.54 -0.20
C ILE A 63 -0.21 -25.99 -0.86
N VAL A 64 -0.96 -25.13 -0.16
CA VAL A 64 -2.20 -24.55 -0.66
C VAL A 64 -2.01 -23.11 -1.10
N ILE A 65 -2.42 -22.79 -2.32
CA ILE A 65 -2.38 -21.47 -2.93
C ILE A 65 -3.79 -20.87 -2.90
N GLY A 66 -3.97 -19.80 -2.13
CA GLY A 66 -5.15 -18.94 -2.18
C GLY A 66 -4.88 -17.68 -3.00
N ALA A 67 -5.90 -17.22 -3.71
CA ALA A 67 -5.87 -15.94 -4.40
C ALA A 67 -7.26 -15.31 -4.41
N ASP A 68 -7.30 -13.99 -4.24
CA ASP A 68 -8.52 -13.21 -4.35
C ASP A 68 -8.29 -11.91 -5.11
N THR A 69 -9.26 -11.50 -5.93
CA THR A 69 -9.11 -10.38 -6.85
C THR A 69 -10.25 -9.40 -6.65
N VAL A 70 -9.89 -8.15 -6.34
CA VAL A 70 -10.79 -7.05 -6.09
C VAL A 70 -10.55 -5.93 -7.10
N VAL A 71 -11.64 -5.32 -7.57
CA VAL A 71 -11.61 -4.05 -8.29
C VAL A 71 -11.89 -2.93 -7.29
N ALA A 72 -11.12 -1.85 -7.33
CA ALA A 72 -11.31 -0.71 -6.45
C ALA A 72 -11.15 0.62 -7.19
N LEU A 73 -12.08 1.55 -6.94
CA LEU A 73 -12.00 2.94 -7.40
C LEU A 73 -11.72 3.82 -6.18
N GLY A 74 -10.55 4.49 -6.15
CA GLY A 74 -10.04 5.06 -4.89
C GLY A 74 -9.96 3.99 -3.80
N ASN A 75 -10.47 4.26 -2.59
CA ASN A 75 -10.55 3.29 -1.48
C ASN A 75 -11.85 2.47 -1.46
N THR A 76 -12.71 2.61 -2.47
CA THR A 76 -13.98 1.90 -2.53
C THR A 76 -13.81 0.58 -3.28
N ILE A 77 -14.13 -0.53 -2.62
CA ILE A 77 -14.20 -1.86 -3.23
C ILE A 77 -15.44 -1.93 -4.14
N ILE A 78 -15.24 -2.39 -5.38
CA ILE A 78 -16.28 -2.68 -6.35
C ILE A 78 -16.36 -4.20 -6.48
N GLY A 79 -17.40 -4.76 -5.89
CA GLY A 79 -17.66 -6.20 -5.85
C GLY A 79 -18.14 -6.77 -7.18
N LYS A 80 -18.71 -7.98 -7.08
CA LYS A 80 -19.45 -8.61 -8.18
C LYS A 80 -20.84 -7.98 -8.26
N PRO A 81 -21.39 -7.77 -9.47
CA PRO A 81 -22.73 -7.22 -9.62
C PRO A 81 -23.78 -8.20 -9.08
N GLU A 82 -24.78 -7.67 -8.37
CA GLU A 82 -25.91 -8.48 -7.87
C GLU A 82 -26.90 -8.86 -8.99
N ASN A 83 -27.05 -7.98 -9.97
CA ASN A 83 -27.98 -8.11 -11.08
C ASN A 83 -27.53 -7.21 -12.25
N GLU A 84 -28.30 -7.26 -13.33
CA GLU A 84 -28.05 -6.49 -14.56
C GLU A 84 -27.95 -4.97 -14.32
N ASN A 85 -28.85 -4.41 -13.50
CA ASN A 85 -28.85 -2.98 -13.17
C ASN A 85 -27.59 -2.59 -12.41
N ASP A 86 -27.12 -3.46 -11.52
CA ASP A 86 -25.89 -3.23 -10.79
C ASP A 86 -24.66 -3.33 -11.70
N ALA A 87 -24.64 -4.28 -12.63
CA ALA A 87 -23.58 -4.36 -13.66
C ALA A 87 -23.51 -3.08 -14.50
N ARG A 88 -24.66 -2.56 -14.96
CA ARG A 88 -24.77 -1.29 -15.69
C ARG A 88 -24.23 -0.11 -14.88
N ARG A 89 -24.62 -0.03 -13.59
CA ARG A 89 -24.12 0.99 -12.66
C ARG A 89 -22.61 0.92 -12.50
N ILE A 90 -22.06 -0.28 -12.32
CA ILE A 90 -20.61 -0.50 -12.17
C ILE A 90 -19.86 -0.11 -13.45
N LEU A 91 -20.29 -0.58 -14.63
CA LEU A 91 -19.63 -0.24 -15.89
C LEU A 91 -19.69 1.26 -16.19
N THR A 92 -20.82 1.90 -15.88
CA THR A 92 -20.96 3.36 -15.97
C THR A 92 -20.00 4.08 -15.03
N LEU A 93 -19.85 3.59 -13.79
CA LEU A 93 -18.93 4.14 -12.80
C LEU A 93 -17.47 4.03 -13.26
N LEU A 94 -17.10 2.90 -13.89
CA LEU A 94 -15.73 2.69 -14.38
C LEU A 94 -15.44 3.44 -15.69
N SER A 95 -16.45 3.76 -16.50
CA SER A 95 -16.34 4.45 -17.79
C SER A 95 -15.55 5.77 -17.71
N GLY A 96 -14.45 5.85 -18.45
CA GLY A 96 -13.56 7.02 -18.49
C GLY A 96 -12.69 7.21 -17.24
N THR A 97 -12.67 6.24 -16.32
CA THR A 97 -11.88 6.29 -15.07
C THR A 97 -10.70 5.31 -15.13
N GLU A 98 -9.78 5.45 -14.17
CA GLU A 98 -8.74 4.45 -13.91
C GLU A 98 -9.02 3.77 -12.57
N HIS A 99 -9.24 2.46 -12.58
CA HIS A 99 -9.43 1.69 -11.34
C HIS A 99 -8.26 0.76 -11.07
N ARG A 100 -8.14 0.35 -9.81
CA ARG A 100 -7.14 -0.61 -9.35
C ARG A 100 -7.72 -2.01 -9.41
N VAL A 101 -6.96 -2.94 -9.96
CA VAL A 101 -7.23 -4.38 -9.87
C VAL A 101 -6.15 -4.99 -8.99
N ILE A 102 -6.59 -5.51 -7.85
CA ILE A 102 -5.75 -5.93 -6.75
C ILE A 102 -5.95 -7.44 -6.60
N THR A 103 -4.87 -8.22 -6.73
CA THR A 103 -4.93 -9.65 -6.36
C THR A 103 -4.09 -9.91 -5.13
N GLY A 104 -4.73 -10.36 -4.05
CA GLY A 104 -4.07 -10.91 -2.89
C GLY A 104 -3.64 -12.35 -3.15
N LEU A 105 -2.47 -12.73 -2.64
CA LEU A 105 -1.92 -14.08 -2.71
C LEU A 105 -1.65 -14.61 -1.30
N ALA A 106 -1.94 -15.88 -1.09
CA ALA A 106 -1.54 -16.63 0.09
C ALA A 106 -1.00 -18.01 -0.31
N ILE A 107 0.13 -18.41 0.26
CA ILE A 107 0.65 -19.78 0.21
C ILE A 107 0.71 -20.28 1.63
N TYR A 108 0.03 -21.39 1.90
CA TYR A 108 -0.16 -21.89 3.25
C TYR A 108 0.04 -23.41 3.32
N ARG A 109 0.58 -23.86 4.46
CA ARG A 109 0.63 -25.26 4.86
C ARG A 109 0.30 -25.36 6.34
N GLU A 110 -0.63 -26.25 6.68
CA GLU A 110 -1.16 -26.41 8.04
C GLU A 110 -0.14 -27.09 8.97
N GLU A 111 0.53 -28.14 8.47
CA GLU A 111 1.44 -29.02 9.24
C GLU A 111 2.50 -28.27 10.06
N ASP A 112 3.09 -27.22 9.49
CA ASP A 112 4.05 -26.34 10.16
C ASP A 112 3.55 -24.90 10.33
N ASN A 113 2.26 -24.68 10.05
CA ASN A 113 1.59 -23.39 10.10
C ASN A 113 2.38 -22.29 9.36
N LYS A 114 2.96 -22.64 8.19
CA LYS A 114 3.76 -21.74 7.38
C LYS A 114 2.86 -20.96 6.43
N LEU A 115 2.87 -19.63 6.57
CA LEU A 115 2.10 -18.72 5.73
C LEU A 115 3.03 -17.70 5.05
N LEU A 116 2.85 -17.52 3.75
CA LEU A 116 3.41 -16.41 2.99
C LEU A 116 2.33 -15.69 2.22
N THR A 117 2.31 -14.38 2.32
CA THR A 117 1.36 -13.53 1.61
C THR A 117 2.07 -12.46 0.81
N ASP A 118 1.41 -12.00 -0.25
CA ASP A 118 1.81 -10.86 -1.06
C ASP A 118 0.59 -10.33 -1.80
N CYS A 119 0.72 -9.22 -2.53
CA CYS A 119 -0.33 -8.72 -3.40
C CYS A 119 0.26 -8.10 -4.67
N GLU A 120 -0.51 -8.08 -5.75
CA GLU A 120 -0.16 -7.35 -6.97
C GLU A 120 -1.26 -6.32 -7.28
N ILE A 121 -0.85 -5.12 -7.68
CA ILE A 121 -1.77 -4.04 -8.04
C ILE A 121 -1.50 -3.65 -9.50
N SER A 122 -2.55 -3.71 -10.31
CA SER A 122 -2.56 -3.20 -11.67
C SER A 122 -3.58 -2.07 -11.77
N TYR A 123 -3.36 -1.14 -12.68
CA TYR A 123 -4.24 -0.01 -12.95
C TYR A 123 -4.82 -0.17 -14.35
N VAL A 124 -6.14 -0.12 -14.47
CA VAL A 124 -6.86 -0.29 -15.73
C VAL A 124 -7.63 1.00 -16.00
N ARG A 125 -7.34 1.64 -17.13
CA ARG A 125 -8.06 2.82 -17.59
C ARG A 125 -9.08 2.41 -18.64
N PHE A 126 -10.35 2.74 -18.40
CA PHE A 126 -11.40 2.57 -19.40
C PHE A 126 -11.49 3.79 -20.31
N LYS A 127 -11.82 3.54 -21.57
CA LYS A 127 -12.34 4.56 -22.48
C LYS A 127 -13.66 5.11 -21.93
N LYS A 128 -14.10 6.24 -22.47
CA LYS A 128 -15.47 6.68 -22.24
C LYS A 128 -16.40 5.76 -23.04
N LEU A 129 -17.11 4.89 -22.32
CA LEU A 129 -18.06 3.92 -22.88
C LEU A 129 -19.38 4.60 -23.21
N SER A 130 -19.97 4.25 -24.35
CA SER A 130 -21.35 4.62 -24.69
C SER A 130 -22.35 3.73 -23.95
N PRO A 131 -23.61 4.20 -23.74
CA PRO A 131 -24.67 3.35 -23.19
C PRO A 131 -24.85 2.05 -23.96
N GLU A 132 -24.76 2.09 -25.29
CA GLU A 132 -24.92 0.93 -26.17
C GLU A 132 -23.79 -0.10 -25.96
N GLU A 133 -22.53 0.35 -25.83
CA GLU A 133 -21.40 -0.53 -25.53
C GLU A 133 -21.54 -1.26 -24.20
N ILE A 134 -22.12 -0.58 -23.19
CA ILE A 134 -22.40 -1.17 -21.88
C ILE A 134 -23.50 -2.23 -22.00
N GLU A 135 -24.59 -1.94 -22.70
CA GLU A 135 -25.67 -2.91 -22.93
C GLU A 135 -25.19 -4.15 -23.67
N GLU A 136 -24.39 -3.98 -24.73
CA GLU A 136 -23.83 -5.10 -25.49
C GLU A 136 -23.00 -6.03 -24.60
N GLU A 137 -22.18 -5.49 -23.69
CA GLU A 137 -21.36 -6.31 -22.79
C GLU A 137 -22.22 -7.05 -21.76
N ILE A 138 -23.26 -6.39 -21.24
CA ILE A 138 -24.22 -7.01 -20.33
C ILE A 138 -24.98 -8.14 -21.02
N GLN A 139 -25.40 -7.97 -22.28
CA GLN A 139 -26.13 -9.01 -23.02
C GLN A 139 -25.33 -10.30 -23.22
N LYS A 140 -23.99 -10.26 -23.16
CA LYS A 140 -23.15 -11.47 -23.21
C LYS A 140 -23.30 -12.34 -21.95
N GLY A 141 -23.82 -11.81 -20.85
CA GLY A 141 -24.05 -12.53 -19.59
C GLY A 141 -22.79 -12.89 -18.79
N ASP A 142 -21.60 -12.57 -19.31
CA ASP A 142 -20.31 -12.98 -18.75
C ASP A 142 -19.76 -11.95 -17.75
N TYR A 143 -20.57 -11.56 -16.74
CA TYR A 143 -20.20 -10.52 -15.75
C TYR A 143 -20.49 -10.87 -14.28
N LEU A 144 -21.46 -11.77 -14.01
CA LEU A 144 -21.98 -12.03 -12.65
C LEU A 144 -20.91 -12.55 -11.66
N ASP A 145 -19.92 -13.29 -12.13
CA ASP A 145 -18.87 -13.86 -11.28
C ASP A 145 -17.61 -12.98 -11.16
N LYS A 146 -17.64 -11.76 -11.71
CA LYS A 146 -16.46 -10.90 -11.88
C LYS A 146 -16.56 -9.61 -11.08
N ALA A 147 -15.56 -9.39 -10.24
CA ALA A 147 -15.39 -8.09 -9.59
C ALA A 147 -15.26 -7.00 -10.65
N GLY A 148 -16.00 -5.90 -10.50
CA GLY A 148 -16.05 -4.81 -11.48
C GLY A 148 -16.95 -5.09 -12.69
N ALA A 149 -17.68 -6.20 -12.75
CA ALA A 149 -18.63 -6.54 -13.82
C ALA A 149 -18.02 -6.68 -15.23
N TYR A 150 -16.71 -6.96 -15.35
CA TYR A 150 -16.07 -7.19 -16.65
C TYR A 150 -14.94 -8.23 -16.58
N ALA A 151 -14.61 -8.83 -17.73
CA ALA A 151 -13.35 -9.57 -17.92
C ALA A 151 -12.47 -8.83 -18.93
N ILE A 152 -11.23 -8.52 -18.54
CA ILE A 152 -10.26 -7.87 -19.46
C ILE A 152 -10.02 -8.69 -20.74
N GLN A 153 -10.19 -10.01 -20.68
CA GLN A 153 -10.09 -10.92 -21.82
C GLN A 153 -11.25 -10.80 -22.80
N SER A 154 -12.45 -10.46 -22.32
CA SER A 154 -13.66 -10.26 -23.15
C SER A 154 -13.66 -8.87 -23.76
N VAL A 155 -13.49 -7.85 -22.92
CA VAL A 155 -13.63 -6.46 -23.36
C VAL A 155 -12.43 -5.99 -24.18
N GLY A 156 -11.22 -6.45 -23.84
CA GLY A 156 -9.98 -6.07 -24.51
C GLY A 156 -9.90 -4.58 -24.82
N ASP A 157 -9.47 -4.26 -26.04
CA ASP A 157 -9.32 -2.89 -26.52
C ASP A 157 -10.65 -2.16 -26.77
N ARG A 158 -11.81 -2.84 -26.72
CA ARG A 158 -13.11 -2.14 -26.79
C ARG A 158 -13.27 -1.22 -25.59
N PHE A 159 -13.01 -1.71 -24.37
CA PHE A 159 -13.18 -0.90 -23.16
C PHE A 159 -11.86 -0.35 -22.63
N VAL A 160 -10.75 -1.07 -22.76
CA VAL A 160 -9.49 -0.69 -22.12
C VAL A 160 -8.75 0.31 -23.00
N GLU A 161 -8.53 1.51 -22.46
CA GLU A 161 -7.66 2.54 -23.05
C GLU A 161 -6.18 2.22 -22.76
N LYS A 162 -5.90 1.82 -21.51
CA LYS A 162 -4.54 1.60 -21.02
C LYS A 162 -4.51 0.65 -19.84
N LEU A 163 -3.47 -0.18 -19.79
CA LEU A 163 -3.14 -1.04 -18.66
C LEU A 163 -1.74 -0.68 -18.13
N LYS A 164 -1.64 -0.30 -16.86
CA LYS A 164 -0.36 -0.11 -16.15
C LYS A 164 -0.22 -1.17 -15.06
N GLY A 165 0.74 -2.08 -15.24
CA GLY A 165 1.00 -3.17 -14.29
C GLY A 165 0.98 -4.53 -14.97
N ASN A 166 0.52 -5.55 -14.25
CA ASN A 166 0.57 -6.94 -14.67
C ASN A 166 -0.78 -7.38 -15.28
N TYR A 167 -0.77 -7.92 -16.50
CA TYR A 167 -1.98 -8.42 -17.16
C TYR A 167 -2.55 -9.67 -16.48
N ASP A 168 -1.70 -10.65 -16.12
CA ASP A 168 -2.15 -11.88 -15.45
C ASP A 168 -2.80 -11.56 -14.08
N ASN A 169 -2.34 -10.49 -13.42
CA ASN A 169 -2.99 -9.96 -12.22
C ASN A 169 -4.43 -9.54 -12.47
N VAL A 170 -4.69 -8.82 -13.57
CA VAL A 170 -6.05 -8.37 -13.90
C VAL A 170 -6.96 -9.54 -14.27
N VAL A 171 -6.41 -10.56 -14.92
CA VAL A 171 -7.13 -11.81 -15.22
C VAL A 171 -7.50 -12.58 -13.94
N GLY A 172 -6.66 -12.47 -12.90
CA GLY A 172 -6.97 -12.91 -11.53
C GLY A 172 -5.86 -13.70 -10.83
N LEU A 173 -4.67 -13.82 -11.41
CA LEU A 173 -3.51 -14.47 -10.76
C LEU A 173 -2.18 -13.86 -11.23
N PRO A 174 -1.44 -13.12 -10.40
CA PRO A 174 -0.15 -12.54 -10.78
C PRO A 174 0.97 -13.61 -10.84
N VAL A 175 1.04 -14.33 -11.96
CA VAL A 175 1.89 -15.52 -12.17
C VAL A 175 3.37 -15.28 -11.82
N LYS A 176 3.95 -14.15 -12.27
CA LYS A 176 5.36 -13.81 -11.98
C LYS A 176 5.63 -13.69 -10.47
N LYS A 177 4.74 -13.00 -9.75
CA LYS A 177 4.85 -12.79 -8.30
C LYS A 177 4.61 -14.10 -7.55
N LEU A 178 3.61 -14.88 -7.96
CA LEU A 178 3.34 -16.21 -7.40
C LEU A 178 4.54 -17.15 -7.55
N LYS A 179 5.22 -17.16 -8.70
CA LYS A 179 6.44 -17.97 -8.92
C LYS A 179 7.54 -17.63 -7.92
N VAL A 180 7.76 -16.34 -7.64
CA VAL A 180 8.74 -15.89 -6.63
C VAL A 180 8.29 -16.32 -5.23
N LEU A 181 7.00 -16.14 -4.90
CA LEU A 181 6.45 -16.50 -3.60
C LEU A 181 6.52 -18.01 -3.34
N LEU A 182 6.24 -18.85 -4.35
CA LEU A 182 6.40 -20.31 -4.28
C LEU A 182 7.85 -20.72 -4.07
N LYS A 183 8.80 -20.08 -4.76
CA LYS A 183 10.23 -20.33 -4.56
C LYS A 183 10.64 -20.00 -3.12
N LEU A 184 10.21 -18.86 -2.60
CA LEU A 184 10.46 -18.47 -1.21
C LEU A 184 9.81 -19.45 -0.22
N PHE A 185 8.58 -19.89 -0.48
CA PHE A 185 7.89 -20.84 0.40
C PHE A 185 8.65 -22.16 0.56
N LYS A 186 9.27 -22.64 -0.52
CA LYS A 186 10.10 -23.85 -0.54
C LYS A 186 11.48 -23.67 0.09
N THR A 187 11.94 -22.43 0.30
CA THR A 187 13.20 -22.16 0.99
C THR A 187 13.08 -22.54 2.47
N PRO A 188 14.13 -23.15 3.07
CA PRO A 188 14.21 -23.35 4.51
C PRO A 188 13.98 -22.05 5.27
N ASP A 189 13.17 -22.12 6.31
CA ASP A 189 12.99 -21.01 7.23
C ASP A 189 13.91 -21.15 8.44
N CYS A 190 14.10 -20.05 9.16
CA CYS A 190 14.84 -20.05 10.41
C CYS A 190 14.18 -19.12 11.41
N GLU A 191 14.35 -19.43 12.69
CA GLU A 191 13.98 -18.51 13.76
C GLU A 191 15.10 -17.51 14.03
N VAL A 192 14.72 -16.27 14.27
CA VAL A 192 15.63 -15.18 14.58
C VAL A 192 15.06 -14.34 15.71
N ASP A 193 15.86 -14.17 16.76
CA ASP A 193 15.60 -13.19 17.80
C ASP A 193 16.01 -11.79 17.30
N ILE A 194 15.10 -10.83 17.46
CA ILE A 194 15.38 -9.43 17.13
C ILE A 194 16.05 -8.76 18.31
N VAL A 195 17.33 -8.44 18.12
CA VAL A 195 18.22 -7.93 19.16
C VAL A 195 18.56 -6.45 18.99
N ASP A 196 18.22 -5.85 17.85
CA ASP A 196 18.44 -4.43 17.62
C ASP A 196 17.54 -3.86 16.51
N MET A 197 17.64 -2.57 16.28
CA MET A 197 17.00 -1.85 15.18
C MET A 197 18.05 -1.03 14.41
N ALA A 198 18.14 -1.23 13.11
CA ALA A 198 19.06 -0.50 12.23
C ALA A 198 18.47 0.86 11.84
N PHE A 199 18.92 1.93 12.50
CA PHE A 199 18.63 3.32 12.10
C PHE A 199 19.62 3.79 11.01
N PRO A 200 19.22 4.74 10.14
CA PRO A 200 17.91 5.43 10.09
C PRO A 200 16.85 4.66 9.29
N LYS A 201 17.13 3.45 8.82
CA LYS A 201 16.20 2.64 8.00
C LYS A 201 15.05 2.04 8.81
N ASN A 202 15.20 1.93 10.14
CA ASN A 202 14.25 1.35 11.08
C ASN A 202 13.93 -0.12 10.75
N TRP A 203 14.94 -0.91 10.38
CA TRP A 203 14.78 -2.34 10.15
C TRP A 203 15.19 -3.11 11.38
N ALA A 204 14.37 -4.06 11.83
CA ALA A 204 14.77 -4.97 12.89
C ALA A 204 16.01 -5.78 12.47
N VAL A 205 16.88 -6.02 13.43
CA VAL A 205 18.16 -6.69 13.25
C VAL A 205 18.20 -7.93 14.12
N GLY A 206 18.50 -9.05 13.51
CA GLY A 206 18.82 -10.30 14.19
C GLY A 206 20.06 -10.96 13.62
N ARG A 207 20.39 -12.14 14.13
CA ARG A 207 21.50 -12.96 13.63
C ARG A 207 21.03 -14.37 13.33
N SER A 208 21.47 -14.91 12.19
CA SER A 208 21.25 -16.30 11.80
C SER A 208 22.47 -16.84 11.09
N GLY A 209 23.01 -17.99 11.52
CA GLY A 209 24.20 -18.61 10.91
C GLY A 209 25.42 -17.69 10.85
N GLY A 210 25.66 -16.89 11.88
CA GLY A 210 26.76 -15.91 11.94
C GLY A 210 26.55 -14.63 11.10
N MET A 211 25.46 -14.54 10.34
CA MET A 211 25.14 -13.42 9.46
C MET A 211 24.15 -12.46 10.11
N VAL A 212 24.33 -11.15 9.87
CA VAL A 212 23.34 -10.13 10.25
C VAL A 212 22.15 -10.22 9.30
N VAL A 213 20.93 -10.23 9.83
CA VAL A 213 19.71 -10.29 9.03
C VAL A 213 18.84 -9.07 9.32
N PHE A 214 18.47 -8.34 8.27
CA PHE A 214 17.54 -7.21 8.35
C PHE A 214 16.11 -7.67 8.04
N ILE A 215 15.17 -7.35 8.93
CA ILE A 215 13.80 -7.87 8.92
C ILE A 215 12.82 -6.70 9.11
N PRO A 216 12.42 -5.97 8.04
CA PRO A 216 11.69 -4.71 8.16
C PRO A 216 10.34 -4.73 8.91
N GLU A 217 9.67 -5.90 8.97
CA GLU A 217 8.32 -6.07 9.55
C GLU A 217 8.34 -6.50 11.02
N ALA A 218 9.51 -6.90 11.53
CA ALA A 218 9.69 -7.25 12.93
C ALA A 218 10.08 -6.02 13.78
N VAL A 219 9.98 -6.15 15.10
CA VAL A 219 10.39 -5.12 16.06
C VAL A 219 11.32 -5.72 17.11
N TYR A 220 12.04 -4.84 17.80
CA TYR A 220 12.94 -5.20 18.89
C TYR A 220 12.25 -6.09 19.92
N GLY A 221 12.88 -7.23 20.27
CA GLY A 221 12.38 -8.20 21.24
C GLY A 221 11.45 -9.27 20.67
N ASP A 222 11.08 -9.20 19.39
CA ASP A 222 10.36 -10.32 18.78
C ASP A 222 11.29 -11.54 18.60
N ARG A 223 10.71 -12.73 18.67
CA ARG A 223 11.24 -13.93 18.03
C ARG A 223 10.40 -14.23 16.81
N VAL A 224 11.01 -14.22 15.63
CA VAL A 224 10.31 -14.38 14.34
C VAL A 224 10.83 -15.60 13.58
N LYS A 225 9.92 -16.31 12.93
CA LYS A 225 10.25 -17.28 11.88
C LYS A 225 10.32 -16.51 10.57
N ILE A 226 11.43 -16.60 9.85
CA ILE A 226 11.67 -15.86 8.61
C ILE A 226 12.06 -16.80 7.48
N VAL A 227 11.86 -16.31 6.26
CA VAL A 227 12.55 -16.81 5.07
C VAL A 227 13.54 -15.76 4.58
N LEU A 228 14.76 -16.18 4.24
CA LEU A 228 15.74 -15.28 3.63
C LEU A 228 15.32 -14.95 2.20
N THR A 229 15.15 -13.65 1.91
CA THR A 229 14.75 -13.16 0.59
C THR A 229 15.94 -12.83 -0.29
N GLU A 230 17.02 -12.34 0.31
CA GLU A 230 18.25 -12.01 -0.39
C GLU A 230 19.45 -12.18 0.55
N ARG A 231 20.56 -12.69 0.00
CA ARG A 231 21.82 -12.88 0.73
C ARG A 231 22.93 -12.06 0.06
N LYS A 232 23.62 -11.24 0.84
CA LYS A 232 24.83 -10.51 0.46
C LYS A 232 26.05 -11.13 1.18
N LYS A 233 27.25 -10.59 0.91
CA LYS A 233 28.52 -11.10 1.48
C LYS A 233 28.50 -11.19 3.01
N ASN A 234 28.01 -10.15 3.69
CA ASN A 234 28.08 -10.02 5.15
C ASN A 234 26.71 -9.94 5.85
N PHE A 235 25.61 -9.86 5.10
CA PHE A 235 24.27 -9.69 5.65
C PHE A 235 23.22 -10.29 4.72
N ALA A 236 22.01 -10.49 5.24
CA ALA A 236 20.85 -10.94 4.49
C ALA A 236 19.61 -10.10 4.81
N TYR A 237 18.59 -10.24 3.97
CA TYR A 237 17.25 -9.75 4.22
C TYR A 237 16.31 -10.92 4.51
N GLY A 238 15.40 -10.73 5.46
CA GLY A 238 14.39 -11.71 5.84
C GLY A 238 12.98 -11.16 5.70
N LYS A 239 12.06 -12.00 5.22
CA LYS A 239 10.62 -11.76 5.29
C LYS A 239 10.04 -12.58 6.43
N VAL A 240 9.20 -11.93 7.26
CA VAL A 240 8.53 -12.59 8.39
C VAL A 240 7.49 -13.57 7.85
N LEU A 241 7.58 -14.83 8.29
CA LEU A 241 6.53 -15.84 8.09
C LEU A 241 5.54 -15.80 9.25
N LYS A 242 6.07 -15.71 10.47
CA LYS A 242 5.32 -15.74 11.70
C LYS A 242 6.10 -15.06 12.82
N VAL A 243 5.40 -14.32 13.66
CA VAL A 243 5.92 -13.92 14.96
C VAL A 243 5.72 -15.11 15.90
N VAL A 244 6.81 -15.78 16.28
CA VAL A 244 6.79 -16.95 17.17
C VAL A 244 6.54 -16.52 18.60
N LYS A 245 7.24 -15.47 19.03
CA LYS A 245 7.04 -14.83 20.32
C LYS A 245 7.01 -13.31 20.10
N PRO A 246 5.87 -12.64 20.27
CA PRO A 246 5.82 -11.18 20.15
C PRO A 246 6.64 -10.54 21.26
N SER A 247 7.32 -9.45 20.92
CA SER A 247 7.97 -8.58 21.89
C SER A 247 6.96 -8.07 22.92
N PRO A 248 7.30 -7.99 24.22
CA PRO A 248 6.47 -7.29 25.20
C PRO A 248 6.32 -5.80 24.89
N TYR A 249 7.11 -5.27 23.96
CA TYR A 249 7.09 -3.87 23.53
C TYR A 249 6.36 -3.66 22.20
N ARG A 250 5.89 -4.74 21.57
CA ARG A 250 5.09 -4.65 20.35
C ARG A 250 3.71 -4.10 20.71
N VAL A 251 3.22 -3.15 19.91
CA VAL A 251 1.87 -2.59 20.03
C VAL A 251 1.17 -2.61 18.68
N GLU A 252 -0.16 -2.56 18.71
CA GLU A 252 -0.95 -2.44 17.49
C GLU A 252 -0.88 -0.98 16.99
N PRO A 253 -0.52 -0.74 15.72
CA PRO A 253 -0.52 0.60 15.15
C PRO A 253 -1.91 1.23 15.14
N LEU A 254 -2.01 2.51 15.55
CA LEU A 254 -3.25 3.28 15.42
C LEU A 254 -3.62 3.55 13.95
N CYS A 255 -2.63 3.72 13.08
CA CYS A 255 -2.86 4.03 11.68
C CYS A 255 -3.24 2.78 10.88
N ARG A 256 -4.46 2.75 10.32
CA ARG A 256 -4.89 1.68 9.41
C ARG A 256 -4.03 1.53 8.15
N HIS A 257 -3.30 2.58 7.78
CA HIS A 257 -2.41 2.59 6.61
C HIS A 257 -0.98 2.13 6.96
N PHE A 258 -0.71 1.81 8.23
CA PHE A 258 0.61 1.39 8.70
C PHE A 258 1.11 0.13 7.97
N GLY A 259 2.43 0.03 7.83
CA GLY A 259 3.12 -1.05 7.13
C GLY A 259 3.41 -0.69 5.67
N ARG A 260 2.37 -0.33 4.91
CA ARG A 260 2.49 0.04 3.49
C ARG A 260 2.77 1.52 3.27
N CYS A 261 2.10 2.41 4.00
CA CYS A 261 2.33 3.84 3.92
C CYS A 261 3.74 4.19 4.45
N GLY A 262 4.49 5.03 3.72
CA GLY A 262 5.82 5.47 4.12
C GLY A 262 5.86 6.57 5.19
N GLY A 263 4.70 7.02 5.69
CA GLY A 263 4.60 8.16 6.61
C GLY A 263 5.06 7.89 8.05
N CYS A 264 4.74 6.72 8.59
CA CYS A 264 5.09 6.32 9.95
C CYS A 264 5.68 4.90 9.94
N VAL A 265 6.74 4.67 10.74
CA VAL A 265 7.62 3.50 10.55
C VAL A 265 7.67 2.59 11.78
N LEU A 266 7.39 3.14 12.98
CA LEU A 266 7.56 2.45 14.27
C LEU A 266 6.30 2.47 15.16
N GLN A 267 5.10 2.74 14.61
CA GLN A 267 3.87 2.70 15.41
C GLN A 267 3.57 1.33 16.02
N ASN A 268 4.25 0.27 15.55
CA ASN A 268 4.15 -1.09 16.10
C ASN A 268 5.12 -1.38 17.26
N LEU A 269 5.81 -0.37 17.80
CA LEU A 269 6.74 -0.47 18.92
C LEU A 269 6.43 0.62 19.97
N LEU A 270 6.39 0.25 21.25
CA LEU A 270 6.18 1.18 22.36
C LEU A 270 7.09 2.40 22.25
N TYR A 271 6.53 3.58 22.52
CA TYR A 271 7.22 4.84 22.30
C TYR A 271 8.48 4.97 23.13
N GLU A 272 8.46 4.51 24.38
CA GLU A 272 9.58 4.52 25.31
C GLU A 272 10.75 3.71 24.74
N ARG A 273 10.46 2.55 24.12
CA ARG A 273 11.49 1.74 23.45
C ARG A 273 12.02 2.38 22.19
N GLN A 274 11.21 3.17 21.47
CA GLN A 274 11.73 3.96 20.36
C GLN A 274 12.76 4.99 20.84
N LEU A 275 12.55 5.63 22.01
CA LEU A 275 13.48 6.60 22.59
C LEU A 275 14.80 5.92 22.98
N GLU A 276 14.74 4.82 23.74
CA GLU A 276 15.94 4.08 24.15
C GLU A 276 16.78 3.60 22.97
N LEU A 277 16.14 3.08 21.92
CA LEU A 277 16.84 2.58 20.72
C LEU A 277 17.48 3.73 19.92
N LYS A 278 16.83 4.89 19.86
CA LYS A 278 17.41 6.10 19.23
C LYS A 278 18.58 6.64 20.04
N GLU A 279 18.48 6.63 21.37
CA GLU A 279 19.56 7.04 22.26
C GLU A 279 20.77 6.11 22.10
N ARG A 280 20.55 4.81 22.13
CA ARG A 280 21.60 3.81 21.87
C ARG A 280 22.24 4.04 20.49
N TYR A 281 21.45 4.28 19.46
CA TYR A 281 21.96 4.57 18.11
C TYR A 281 22.81 5.84 18.08
N LEU A 282 22.37 6.92 18.73
CA LEU A 282 23.12 8.17 18.84
C LEU A 282 24.48 7.94 19.52
N LEU A 283 24.47 7.32 20.70
CA LEU A 283 25.69 7.07 21.48
C LEU A 283 26.66 6.16 20.71
N ASN A 284 26.17 5.07 20.11
CA ASN A 284 26.98 4.19 19.27
C ASN A 284 27.56 4.92 18.05
N THR A 285 26.82 5.86 17.46
CA THR A 285 27.28 6.65 16.32
C THR A 285 28.40 7.59 16.76
N ILE A 286 28.24 8.28 17.90
CA ILE A 286 29.29 9.13 18.48
C ILE A 286 30.53 8.31 18.78
N SER A 287 30.41 7.17 19.47
CA SER A 287 31.55 6.32 19.80
C SER A 287 32.29 5.81 18.56
N LYS A 288 31.59 5.51 17.46
CA LYS A 288 32.21 5.07 16.21
C LYS A 288 32.97 6.19 15.48
N ILE A 289 32.47 7.43 15.56
CA ILE A 289 33.04 8.57 14.84
C ILE A 289 34.17 9.23 15.65
N ALA A 290 33.96 9.44 16.95
CA ALA A 290 34.82 10.22 17.82
C ALA A 290 35.59 9.39 18.86
N GLY A 291 35.34 8.07 18.94
CA GLY A 291 35.90 7.19 19.97
C GLY A 291 35.01 7.12 21.22
N ALA A 292 35.01 5.96 21.89
CA ALA A 292 34.18 5.72 23.07
C ALA A 292 34.60 6.57 24.29
N GLU A 293 35.88 6.98 24.35
CA GLU A 293 36.44 7.78 25.44
C GLU A 293 35.75 9.14 25.58
N VAL A 294 35.34 9.75 24.46
CA VAL A 294 34.64 11.04 24.46
C VAL A 294 33.38 10.99 25.33
N LEU A 295 32.66 9.85 25.36
CA LEU A 295 31.44 9.73 26.15
C LEU A 295 31.68 9.69 27.67
N LYS A 296 32.91 9.51 28.13
CA LYS A 296 33.25 9.52 29.57
C LYS A 296 33.29 10.96 30.12
N ASP A 297 33.65 11.92 29.28
CA ASP A 297 33.87 13.31 29.69
C ASP A 297 32.66 14.23 29.44
N VAL A 298 31.57 13.70 28.86
CA VAL A 298 30.31 14.43 28.65
C VAL A 298 29.15 13.82 29.41
N LYS A 299 28.35 14.71 30.02
CA LYS A 299 27.08 14.33 30.63
C LYS A 299 26.04 14.04 29.54
N VAL A 300 25.60 12.79 29.46
CA VAL A 300 24.51 12.36 28.58
C VAL A 300 23.19 12.51 29.32
N PHE A 301 22.25 13.26 28.73
CA PHE A 301 20.87 13.34 29.22
C PHE A 301 19.97 12.41 28.41
N PRO A 302 18.91 11.85 29.02
CA PRO A 302 17.93 11.06 28.28
C PRO A 302 17.29 11.85 27.15
N ILE A 303 16.92 11.18 26.05
CA ILE A 303 16.10 11.81 25.01
C ILE A 303 14.79 12.31 25.61
N ILE A 304 14.52 13.61 25.43
CA ILE A 304 13.28 14.25 25.87
C ILE A 304 12.11 13.68 25.02
N PRO A 305 11.10 13.05 25.64
CA PRO A 305 9.91 12.57 24.95
C PRO A 305 9.13 13.71 24.32
N SER A 306 8.48 13.45 23.19
CA SER A 306 7.49 14.38 22.65
C SER A 306 6.24 14.35 23.56
N PRO A 307 5.63 15.51 23.86
CA PRO A 307 4.36 15.54 24.58
C PRO A 307 3.23 14.86 23.79
N ASP A 308 3.31 14.91 22.45
CA ASP A 308 2.30 14.39 21.53
C ASP A 308 2.91 13.30 20.64
N VAL A 309 2.48 12.05 20.81
CA VAL A 309 2.91 10.92 19.97
C VAL A 309 2.04 10.75 18.71
N PHE A 310 0.88 11.40 18.69
CA PHE A 310 -0.06 11.48 17.57
C PHE A 310 -0.43 12.95 17.32
N HIS A 311 -0.93 13.25 16.12
CA HIS A 311 -1.34 14.59 15.70
C HIS A 311 -0.28 15.70 15.89
N TYR A 312 1.00 15.33 16.02
CA TYR A 312 2.08 16.27 16.32
C TYR A 312 2.58 17.04 15.09
N ARG A 313 2.39 16.52 13.87
CA ARG A 313 2.88 17.22 12.67
C ARG A 313 2.03 18.44 12.41
N ASN A 314 2.69 19.59 12.34
CA ASN A 314 2.12 20.86 11.88
C ASN A 314 2.24 21.07 10.37
N LYS A 315 2.96 20.20 9.65
CA LYS A 315 3.11 20.24 8.19
C LYS A 315 3.13 18.83 7.62
N MET A 316 2.32 18.60 6.59
CA MET A 316 2.33 17.40 5.78
C MET A 316 2.33 17.72 4.30
N GLU A 317 3.00 16.87 3.52
CA GLU A 317 3.07 16.95 2.06
C GLU A 317 2.44 15.68 1.50
N PHE A 318 1.17 15.76 1.13
CA PHE A 318 0.43 14.64 0.55
C PHE A 318 0.63 14.64 -0.96
N ALA A 319 1.01 13.49 -1.53
CA ALA A 319 1.14 13.34 -2.98
C ALA A 319 -0.22 13.05 -3.58
N PHE A 320 -0.50 13.65 -4.75
CA PHE A 320 -1.58 13.18 -5.59
C PHE A 320 -1.19 11.82 -6.22
N GLY A 321 -2.18 10.96 -6.42
CA GLY A 321 -2.05 9.67 -7.10
C GLY A 321 -3.27 9.38 -7.97
N GLY A 322 -3.12 8.38 -8.84
CA GLY A 322 -4.14 8.00 -9.83
C GLY A 322 -3.96 8.67 -11.18
N GLU A 323 -4.96 8.55 -12.04
CA GLU A 323 -5.06 9.21 -13.35
C GLU A 323 -6.41 9.95 -13.49
N LYS A 324 -6.64 10.61 -14.64
CA LYS A 324 -7.87 11.34 -14.93
C LYS A 324 -9.10 10.43 -14.71
N GLY A 325 -10.00 10.82 -13.81
CA GLY A 325 -11.22 10.09 -13.44
C GLY A 325 -11.12 9.23 -12.18
N SER A 326 -9.94 9.11 -11.54
CA SER A 326 -9.79 8.42 -10.24
C SER A 326 -8.61 8.99 -9.46
N VAL A 327 -8.73 10.24 -9.04
CA VAL A 327 -7.66 10.91 -8.31
C VAL A 327 -7.78 10.61 -6.82
N PHE A 328 -6.65 10.54 -6.12
CA PHE A 328 -6.64 10.43 -4.67
C PHE A 328 -5.41 11.10 -4.08
N LEU A 329 -5.46 11.35 -2.77
CA LEU A 329 -4.38 11.94 -1.99
C LEU A 329 -3.84 10.93 -0.97
N GLY A 330 -2.55 11.03 -0.71
CA GLY A 330 -1.93 10.21 0.32
C GLY A 330 -0.42 10.36 0.40
N LEU A 331 0.27 9.29 0.78
CA LEU A 331 1.73 9.30 0.95
C LEU A 331 2.37 8.23 0.08
N ARG A 332 3.65 8.41 -0.23
CA ARG A 332 4.39 7.40 -0.99
C ARG A 332 4.51 6.10 -0.20
N GLU A 333 4.46 4.98 -0.93
CA GLU A 333 4.64 3.64 -0.39
C GLU A 333 6.00 3.51 0.31
N ARG A 334 6.03 2.74 1.41
CA ARG A 334 7.23 2.49 2.19
C ARG A 334 8.23 1.74 1.33
N THR A 335 9.46 2.24 1.30
CA THR A 335 10.56 1.54 0.62
C THR A 335 10.87 0.22 1.32
N SER A 336 10.90 -0.87 0.55
CA SER A 336 11.35 -2.18 1.00
C SER A 336 12.76 -2.47 0.48
N PRO A 337 13.64 -3.11 1.27
CA PRO A 337 14.96 -3.51 0.78
C PRO A 337 14.92 -4.44 -0.44
N SER A 338 13.85 -5.24 -0.58
CA SER A 338 13.63 -6.15 -1.71
C SER A 338 12.69 -5.59 -2.79
N GLY A 339 12.13 -4.39 -2.58
CA GLY A 339 11.21 -3.74 -3.51
C GLY A 339 11.94 -2.76 -4.41
N GLY A 340 11.61 -2.75 -5.71
CA GLY A 340 12.00 -1.66 -6.59
C GLY A 340 11.48 -0.32 -6.06
N TYR A 341 12.17 0.77 -6.36
CA TYR A 341 11.67 2.12 -6.08
C TYR A 341 10.45 2.37 -6.96
N PHE A 342 9.25 2.03 -6.50
CA PHE A 342 8.00 2.52 -7.07
C PHE A 342 7.35 3.45 -6.05
N LYS A 343 7.36 4.75 -6.34
CA LYS A 343 6.73 5.80 -5.53
C LYS A 343 5.23 5.83 -5.80
N HIS A 344 4.57 4.68 -5.66
CA HIS A 344 3.11 4.66 -5.67
C HIS A 344 2.59 5.51 -4.51
N THR A 345 1.56 6.30 -4.78
CA THR A 345 0.82 6.97 -3.71
C THR A 345 -0.13 5.95 -3.11
N ILE A 346 -0.04 5.74 -1.80
CA ILE A 346 -1.00 4.99 -1.02
C ILE A 346 -2.15 5.95 -0.68
N PRO A 347 -3.38 5.72 -1.18
CA PRO A 347 -4.51 6.58 -0.84
C PRO A 347 -4.78 6.53 0.65
N LEU A 348 -4.92 7.68 1.29
CA LEU A 348 -5.18 7.79 2.73
C LEU A 348 -6.57 8.33 2.98
N SER A 349 -7.25 7.75 3.97
CA SER A 349 -8.50 8.27 4.54
C SER A 349 -8.28 9.06 5.84
N GLU A 350 -7.14 8.86 6.48
CA GLU A 350 -6.77 9.47 7.75
C GLU A 350 -5.25 9.48 7.91
N CYS A 351 -4.74 10.32 8.81
CA CYS A 351 -3.31 10.39 9.11
C CYS A 351 -3.10 10.72 10.60
N PRO A 352 -2.96 9.70 11.48
CA PRO A 352 -2.85 9.91 12.93
C PRO A 352 -1.63 10.69 13.40
N ILE A 353 -0.70 11.05 12.51
CA ILE A 353 0.45 11.90 12.85
C ILE A 353 0.23 13.37 12.46
N PHE A 354 -0.90 13.72 11.84
CA PHE A 354 -1.21 15.08 11.36
C PHE A 354 -2.48 15.65 11.99
N SER A 355 -3.63 15.54 11.32
CA SER A 355 -4.90 16.12 11.73
C SER A 355 -6.01 15.37 11.03
N ASP A 356 -7.16 15.23 11.70
CA ASP A 356 -8.34 14.58 11.13
C ASP A 356 -8.96 15.36 9.97
N VAL A 357 -8.58 16.63 9.83
CA VAL A 357 -9.06 17.51 8.75
C VAL A 357 -8.79 16.98 7.34
N VAL A 358 -7.89 16.00 7.19
CA VAL A 358 -7.68 15.31 5.91
C VAL A 358 -8.95 14.63 5.39
N LYS A 359 -9.85 14.19 6.30
CA LYS A 359 -11.15 13.58 5.96
C LYS A 359 -12.05 14.56 5.21
N ASP A 360 -11.94 15.85 5.53
CA ASP A 360 -12.77 16.91 4.94
C ASP A 360 -12.08 17.56 3.73
N ILE A 361 -10.75 17.74 3.78
CA ILE A 361 -9.99 18.43 2.73
C ILE A 361 -9.73 17.53 1.51
N PHE A 362 -9.43 16.25 1.70
CA PHE A 362 -9.07 15.38 0.56
C PHE A 362 -10.19 15.23 -0.47
N PRO A 363 -11.46 15.02 -0.09
CA PRO A 363 -12.56 14.97 -1.06
C PRO A 363 -12.68 16.23 -1.90
N VAL A 364 -12.52 17.42 -1.28
CA VAL A 364 -12.61 18.72 -1.96
C VAL A 364 -11.55 18.85 -3.04
N PHE A 365 -10.28 18.59 -2.72
CA PHE A 365 -9.19 18.68 -3.69
C PHE A 365 -9.22 17.58 -4.74
N ARG A 366 -9.65 16.37 -4.38
CA ARG A 366 -9.86 15.29 -5.34
C ARG A 366 -10.85 15.70 -6.43
N GLU A 367 -12.03 16.14 -6.03
CA GLU A 367 -13.09 16.54 -6.96
C GLU A 367 -12.70 17.77 -7.77
N PHE A 368 -12.01 18.72 -7.14
CA PHE A 368 -11.43 19.87 -7.83
C PHE A 368 -10.50 19.42 -8.97
N VAL A 369 -9.52 18.57 -8.67
CA VAL A 369 -8.59 18.05 -9.68
C VAL A 369 -9.33 17.30 -10.78
N GLU A 370 -10.30 16.45 -10.43
CA GLU A 370 -11.09 15.69 -11.40
C GLU A 370 -11.86 16.61 -12.38
N LYS A 371 -12.43 17.73 -11.89
CA LYS A 371 -13.14 18.71 -12.72
C LYS A 371 -12.22 19.42 -13.73
N THR A 372 -10.96 19.68 -13.37
CA THR A 372 -10.03 20.33 -14.31
C THR A 372 -9.67 19.43 -15.51
N GLY A 373 -9.81 18.11 -15.37
CA GLY A 373 -9.39 17.15 -16.38
C GLY A 373 -7.88 17.08 -16.63
N LEU A 374 -7.06 17.79 -15.84
CA LEU A 374 -5.60 17.75 -15.90
C LEU A 374 -5.06 16.53 -15.13
N GLY A 375 -3.93 15.98 -15.60
CA GLY A 375 -3.35 14.75 -15.04
C GLY A 375 -2.61 14.96 -13.73
N VAL A 376 -2.51 13.89 -12.94
CA VAL A 376 -1.61 13.79 -11.78
C VAL A 376 -0.17 13.60 -12.25
N TYR A 377 0.77 14.21 -11.53
CA TYR A 377 2.19 14.16 -11.84
C TYR A 377 2.81 12.80 -11.48
N ASP A 378 3.45 12.17 -12.47
CA ASP A 378 4.23 10.95 -12.28
C ASP A 378 5.74 11.32 -12.19
N PRO A 379 6.37 11.14 -11.02
CA PRO A 379 7.77 11.54 -10.81
C PRO A 379 8.79 10.72 -11.61
N TYR A 380 8.41 9.59 -12.20
CA TYR A 380 9.28 8.79 -13.05
C TYR A 380 9.29 9.29 -14.49
N THR A 381 8.11 9.64 -14.99
CA THR A 381 7.97 10.09 -16.39
C THR A 381 8.12 11.59 -16.54
N GLY A 382 7.99 12.36 -15.45
CA GLY A 382 8.00 13.82 -15.46
C GLY A 382 6.75 14.45 -16.13
N LYS A 383 5.73 13.62 -16.42
CA LYS A 383 4.46 14.02 -17.04
C LYS A 383 3.38 14.25 -15.98
N GLY A 384 2.35 15.00 -16.34
CA GLY A 384 1.25 15.39 -15.46
C GLY A 384 1.45 16.77 -14.81
N PHE A 385 0.45 17.19 -14.04
CA PHE A 385 0.33 18.56 -13.54
C PHE A 385 0.25 18.61 -12.01
N PHE A 386 -0.72 17.95 -11.38
CA PHE A 386 -0.90 17.99 -9.92
C PHE A 386 0.12 17.13 -9.19
N ARG A 387 0.91 17.73 -8.31
CA ARG A 387 2.01 17.04 -7.61
C ARG A 387 1.64 16.71 -6.18
N HIS A 388 1.40 17.73 -5.37
CA HIS A 388 1.18 17.58 -3.93
C HIS A 388 0.11 18.54 -3.42
N LEU A 389 -0.52 18.18 -2.32
CA LEU A 389 -1.24 19.07 -1.44
C LEU A 389 -0.45 19.17 -0.12
N VAL A 390 0.06 20.35 0.17
CA VAL A 390 0.73 20.62 1.45
C VAL A 390 -0.28 21.23 2.40
N LEU A 391 -0.41 20.66 3.58
CA LEU A 391 -1.25 21.20 4.64
C LEU A 391 -0.37 21.61 5.81
N ARG A 392 -0.59 22.82 6.32
CA ARG A 392 0.01 23.33 7.55
C ARG A 392 -1.07 23.67 8.55
N GLU A 393 -0.86 23.31 9.81
CA GLU A 393 -1.78 23.54 10.91
C GLU A 393 -1.06 24.23 12.06
N GLY A 394 -1.55 25.40 12.46
CA GLY A 394 -1.12 26.06 13.69
C GLY A 394 -1.63 25.27 14.89
N LYS A 395 -0.78 24.52 15.58
CA LYS A 395 -1.20 23.64 16.69
C LYS A 395 -1.84 24.37 17.87
N ASN A 396 -1.53 25.65 18.05
CA ASN A 396 -2.12 26.48 19.11
C ASN A 396 -3.40 27.21 18.66
N THR A 397 -3.59 27.42 17.36
CA THR A 397 -4.70 28.24 16.82
C THR A 397 -5.77 27.39 16.13
N GLY A 398 -5.45 26.17 15.70
CA GLY A 398 -6.30 25.33 14.86
C GLY A 398 -6.43 25.84 13.42
N GLU A 399 -5.71 26.90 13.05
CA GLU A 399 -5.77 27.50 11.73
C GLU A 399 -4.97 26.69 10.71
N LEU A 400 -5.51 26.58 9.51
CA LEU A 400 -4.95 25.79 8.42
C LEU A 400 -4.50 26.67 7.25
N MET A 401 -3.39 26.27 6.65
CA MET A 401 -2.92 26.76 5.36
C MET A 401 -2.79 25.58 4.40
N ALA A 402 -3.45 25.69 3.25
CA ALA A 402 -3.37 24.72 2.17
C ALA A 402 -2.51 25.26 1.03
N LEU A 403 -1.62 24.44 0.49
CA LEU A 403 -0.79 24.78 -0.66
C LEU A 403 -0.93 23.70 -1.72
N LEU A 404 -1.53 24.07 -2.85
CA LEU A 404 -1.67 23.21 -4.01
C LEU A 404 -0.40 23.32 -4.85
N ILE A 405 0.34 22.20 -4.96
CA ILE A 405 1.61 22.15 -5.68
C ILE A 405 1.40 21.50 -7.04
N THR A 406 1.76 22.21 -8.12
CA THR A 406 1.62 21.74 -9.50
C THR A 406 2.95 21.89 -10.26
N LYS A 407 3.04 21.29 -11.45
CA LYS A 407 4.00 21.73 -12.46
C LYS A 407 3.58 23.13 -12.98
N SER A 408 4.50 23.91 -13.54
CA SER A 408 4.12 25.11 -14.30
C SER A 408 3.24 24.72 -15.48
N GLY A 409 2.23 25.55 -15.77
CA GLY A 409 1.28 25.32 -16.84
C GLY A 409 0.11 26.29 -16.78
N GLU A 410 -0.96 25.96 -17.51
CA GLU A 410 -2.21 26.71 -17.48
C GLU A 410 -2.79 26.78 -16.07
N VAL A 411 -3.28 27.96 -15.68
CA VAL A 411 -3.89 28.18 -14.37
C VAL A 411 -5.21 27.42 -14.35
N PRO A 412 -5.39 26.41 -13.48
CA PRO A 412 -6.70 25.77 -13.36
C PRO A 412 -7.70 26.77 -12.77
N ASP A 413 -8.95 26.70 -13.20
CA ASP A 413 -10.03 27.52 -12.62
C ASP A 413 -10.20 27.17 -11.14
N MET A 414 -9.74 28.05 -10.25
CA MET A 414 -9.78 27.88 -8.80
C MET A 414 -11.10 28.40 -8.18
N THR A 415 -12.04 28.89 -8.99
CA THR A 415 -13.26 29.52 -8.50
C THR A 415 -14.07 28.57 -7.64
N GLY A 416 -14.49 29.04 -6.46
CA GLY A 416 -15.28 28.26 -5.51
C GLY A 416 -14.53 27.12 -4.80
N LEU A 417 -13.22 26.93 -5.03
CA LEU A 417 -12.44 25.95 -4.29
C LEU A 417 -12.40 26.29 -2.79
N MET A 418 -12.17 27.56 -2.46
CA MET A 418 -12.11 28.04 -1.08
C MET A 418 -13.43 27.85 -0.34
N ASP A 419 -14.57 28.09 -0.99
CA ASP A 419 -15.90 28.01 -0.38
C ASP A 419 -16.27 26.59 0.09
N ARG A 420 -15.56 25.58 -0.43
CA ARG A 420 -15.74 24.17 -0.07
C ARG A 420 -14.80 23.71 1.03
N LEU A 421 -13.80 24.51 1.39
CA LEU A 421 -12.82 24.14 2.41
C LEU A 421 -13.38 24.43 3.81
N PRO A 422 -12.92 23.68 4.84
CA PRO A 422 -13.28 23.97 6.22
C PRO A 422 -12.99 25.42 6.62
N VAL A 423 -13.85 25.99 7.48
CA VAL A 423 -13.79 27.41 7.89
C VAL A 423 -12.49 27.82 8.60
N ASN A 424 -11.74 26.85 9.13
CA ASN A 424 -10.45 27.09 9.77
C ASN A 424 -9.29 27.13 8.76
N VAL A 425 -9.52 26.88 7.46
CA VAL A 425 -8.55 27.21 6.42
C VAL A 425 -8.51 28.73 6.27
N ARG A 426 -7.37 29.33 6.64
CA ARG A 426 -7.14 30.78 6.61
C ARG A 426 -6.30 31.24 5.43
N ALA A 427 -5.62 30.32 4.76
CA ALA A 427 -4.80 30.66 3.60
C ALA A 427 -4.79 29.51 2.57
N LEU A 428 -4.91 29.89 1.30
CA LEU A 428 -4.79 28.98 0.17
C LEU A 428 -3.76 29.53 -0.83
N TRP A 429 -2.76 28.71 -1.14
CA TRP A 429 -1.71 29.05 -2.08
C TRP A 429 -1.66 28.08 -3.24
N TRP A 430 -1.34 28.59 -4.42
CA TRP A 430 -0.92 27.78 -5.55
C TRP A 430 0.57 27.95 -5.78
N ILE A 431 1.29 26.83 -5.86
CA ILE A 431 2.73 26.79 -5.96
C ILE A 431 3.14 25.99 -7.20
N GLU A 432 3.98 26.59 -8.03
CA GLU A 432 4.58 25.92 -9.17
C GLU A 432 5.92 25.26 -8.76
N ASN A 433 6.12 24.03 -9.22
CA ASN A 433 7.30 23.21 -8.97
C ASN A 433 7.61 22.33 -10.19
N ASN A 434 8.68 22.64 -10.89
CA ASN A 434 9.15 21.95 -12.08
C ASN A 434 10.32 21.01 -11.82
N ARG A 435 10.78 20.88 -10.57
CA ARG A 435 11.90 19.98 -10.25
C ARG A 435 11.54 18.55 -10.61
N ILE A 436 12.51 17.84 -11.18
CA ILE A 436 12.38 16.41 -11.49
C ILE A 436 12.28 15.59 -10.19
N SER A 437 12.96 16.04 -9.13
CA SER A 437 12.86 15.39 -7.83
C SER A 437 11.44 15.48 -7.27
N ASP A 438 10.96 14.36 -6.72
CA ASP A 438 9.67 14.25 -6.02
C ASP A 438 9.75 14.89 -4.63
N VAL A 439 10.01 16.19 -4.59
CA VAL A 439 10.10 17.03 -3.39
C VAL A 439 9.27 18.28 -3.62
N VAL A 440 8.67 18.83 -2.57
CA VAL A 440 8.00 20.13 -2.68
C VAL A 440 9.05 21.24 -2.69
N SER A 441 9.09 21.98 -3.80
CA SER A 441 9.86 23.21 -3.96
C SER A 441 8.91 24.36 -4.27
N PHE A 442 9.21 25.56 -3.76
CA PHE A 442 8.34 26.72 -3.89
C PHE A 442 8.91 27.70 -4.92
N GLU A 443 8.99 27.28 -6.19
CA GLU A 443 9.65 28.05 -7.24
C GLU A 443 8.88 29.33 -7.58
N LYS A 444 7.56 29.23 -7.75
CA LYS A 444 6.67 30.38 -7.94
C LYS A 444 5.43 30.21 -7.07
N LYS A 445 4.97 31.31 -6.46
CA LYS A 445 3.93 31.30 -5.43
C LYS A 445 2.83 32.28 -5.81
N HIS A 446 1.59 31.83 -5.73
CA HIS A 446 0.40 32.61 -6.00
C HIS A 446 -0.50 32.52 -4.77
N ASN A 447 -0.82 33.67 -4.19
CA ASN A 447 -1.80 33.74 -3.11
C ASN A 447 -3.20 33.70 -3.74
N LEU A 448 -4.02 32.73 -3.33
CA LEU A 448 -5.41 32.60 -3.79
C LEU A 448 -6.40 33.10 -2.74
N TYR A 449 -6.03 33.04 -1.46
CA TYR A 449 -6.84 33.49 -0.34
C TYR A 449 -5.94 33.66 0.89
N GLY A 450 -6.23 34.68 1.71
CA GLY A 450 -5.63 34.92 3.01
C GLY A 450 -4.42 35.84 2.99
#